data_AF-A0A7C8ZC24-F1
#
_entry.id   AF-A0A7C8ZC24-F1
#
_cell.length_a   1.000
_cell.length_b   1.000
_cell.length_c   1.000
_cell.angle_alpha   90.00
_cell.angle_beta   90.00
_cell.angle_gamma   90.00
#
_symmetry.space_group_name_H-M   'P 1'
#
loop_
_entity.id
_entity.type
_entity.pdbx_description
1 polymer ?
#
loop_
_entity_poly.entity_id
_entity_poly.type
_entity_poly.pdbx_seq_one_letter_code
_entity_poly.pdbx_strand_id
1 'polypeptide(L)'
;MEKFRRMVSEIAYTKDFTKLSLAHRSVIPLLSAVSCLYSVSLSIRHQLYRLGIFRKNRLPVPVISVGNLTWGGNGKTPMVEFLSLWFPSFSQGATLGVMK
;
A
#
# COMPACT_ATOMS: atom_id res chain seq x y z
N MET A 1 -8.80 -19.17 11.04
CA MET A 1 -8.39 -17.85 10.49
C MET A 1 -9.23 -16.68 11.05
N GLU A 2 -10.52 -16.86 11.31
CA GLU A 2 -11.39 -15.76 11.80
C GLU A 2 -11.06 -15.28 13.22
N LYS A 3 -10.68 -16.19 14.13
CA LYS A 3 -10.23 -15.81 15.50
C LYS A 3 -9.00 -14.90 15.48
N PHE A 4 -8.01 -15.23 14.63
CA PHE A 4 -6.81 -14.43 14.45
C PHE A 4 -7.15 -13.05 13.85
N ARG A 5 -8.03 -13.02 12.85
CA ARG A 5 -8.47 -11.76 12.25
C ARG A 5 -9.22 -10.88 13.25
N ARG A 6 -10.11 -11.44 14.07
CA ARG A 6 -10.79 -10.71 15.17
C ARG A 6 -9.79 -10.18 16.19
N MET A 7 -8.80 -10.99 16.56
CA MET A 7 -7.73 -10.60 17.48
C MET A 7 -6.90 -9.41 16.94
N VAL A 8 -6.52 -9.45 15.66
CA VAL A 8 -5.79 -8.35 15.00
C VAL A 8 -6.68 -7.11 14.86
N SER A 9 -7.97 -7.29 14.52
CA SER A 9 -8.91 -6.18 14.42
C SER A 9 -9.17 -5.49 15.75
N GLU A 10 -9.29 -6.24 16.85
CA GLU A 10 -9.41 -5.64 18.19
C GLU A 10 -8.16 -4.86 18.59
N ILE A 11 -6.96 -5.37 18.29
CA ILE A 11 -5.70 -4.67 18.57
C ILE A 11 -5.55 -3.42 17.69
N ALA A 12 -5.98 -3.47 16.42
CA ALA A 12 -5.82 -2.37 15.48
C ALA A 12 -6.81 -1.22 15.68
N TYR A 13 -8.02 -1.49 16.22
CA TYR A 13 -9.08 -0.49 16.39
C TYR A 13 -9.33 -0.05 17.85
N THR A 14 -8.79 -0.77 18.84
CA THR A 14 -8.92 -0.36 20.25
C THR A 14 -7.94 0.76 20.57
N LYS A 15 -8.49 1.93 20.92
CA LYS A 15 -7.75 3.12 21.36
C LYS A 15 -7.33 3.06 22.84
N ASP A 16 -7.83 2.08 23.59
CA ASP A 16 -7.64 1.92 25.05
C ASP A 16 -6.97 0.58 25.42
N PHE A 17 -5.67 0.64 25.70
CA PHE A 17 -4.80 -0.51 26.04
C PHE A 17 -5.05 -1.12 27.43
N THR A 18 -6.06 -0.66 28.18
CA THR A 18 -6.29 -1.03 29.59
C THR A 18 -7.13 -2.30 29.80
N LYS A 19 -7.70 -2.89 28.73
CA LYS A 19 -8.63 -4.03 28.83
C LYS A 19 -8.23 -5.30 28.06
N LEU A 20 -6.94 -5.51 27.78
CA LEU A 20 -6.45 -6.68 27.04
C LEU A 20 -5.56 -7.61 27.89
N SER A 21 -5.82 -8.92 27.79
CA SER A 21 -5.13 -10.05 28.46
C SER A 21 -3.59 -9.99 28.33
N LEU A 22 -2.87 -10.48 29.35
CA LEU A 22 -1.40 -10.45 29.51
C LEU A 22 -0.63 -10.95 28.28
N ALA A 23 -1.20 -11.91 27.54
CA ALA A 23 -0.61 -12.44 26.31
C ALA A 23 -0.52 -11.41 25.17
N HIS A 24 -1.43 -10.44 25.09
CA HIS A 24 -1.40 -9.38 24.08
C HIS A 24 -0.27 -8.39 24.32
N ARG A 25 0.07 -8.14 25.59
CA ARG A 25 1.08 -7.15 26.00
C ARG A 25 2.50 -7.52 25.55
N SER A 26 2.79 -8.81 25.35
CA SER A 26 4.10 -9.28 24.88
C SER A 26 4.25 -9.29 23.35
N VAL A 27 3.15 -9.44 22.61
CA VAL A 27 3.18 -9.51 21.13
C VAL A 27 3.24 -8.11 20.50
N ILE A 28 2.59 -7.12 21.12
CA ILE A 28 2.58 -5.72 20.66
C ILE A 28 4.00 -5.12 20.52
N PRO A 29 4.92 -5.21 21.51
CA PRO A 29 6.25 -4.61 21.38
C PRO A 29 7.07 -5.28 20.29
N LEU A 30 6.92 -6.59 20.07
CA LEU A 30 7.60 -7.31 18.99
C LEU A 30 7.09 -6.85 17.61
N LEU A 31 5.77 -6.78 17.41
CA LEU A 31 5.18 -6.28 16.17
C LEU A 31 5.51 -4.80 15.93
N SER A 32 5.55 -4.00 16.99
CA SER A 32 5.91 -2.59 16.93
C SER A 32 7.38 -2.40 16.52
N ALA A 33 8.30 -3.18 17.10
CA ALA A 33 9.71 -3.15 16.73
C ALA A 33 9.92 -3.53 15.25
N VAL A 34 9.25 -4.59 14.78
CA VAL A 34 9.30 -4.99 13.35
C VAL A 34 8.67 -3.92 12.45
N SER A 35 7.56 -3.31 12.86
CA SER A 35 6.92 -2.21 12.12
C SER A 35 7.82 -0.97 12.02
N CYS A 36 8.55 -0.64 13.09
CA CYS A 36 9.54 0.44 13.11
C CYS A 36 10.68 0.15 12.12
N LEU A 37 11.25 -1.06 12.17
CA LEU A 37 12.29 -1.49 11.22
C LEU A 37 11.81 -1.42 9.76
N TYR A 38 10.59 -1.86 9.49
CA TYR A 38 9.98 -1.75 8.16
C TYR A 38 9.82 -0.29 7.74
N SER A 39 9.35 0.58 8.64
CA SER A 39 9.16 2.01 8.35
C SER A 39 10.47 2.71 8.06
N VAL A 40 11.53 2.46 8.85
CA VAL A 40 12.87 2.99 8.61
C VAL A 40 13.42 2.52 7.26
N SER A 41 13.27 1.23 6.96
CA SER A 41 13.70 0.66 5.67
C SER A 41 12.98 1.32 4.49
N LEU A 42 11.67 1.57 4.62
CA LEU A 42 10.86 2.24 3.61
C LEU A 42 11.29 3.71 3.44
N SER A 43 11.54 4.42 4.55
CA SER A 43 12.06 5.79 4.52
C SER A 43 13.42 5.87 3.83
N ILE A 44 14.35 4.96 4.15
CA ILE A 44 15.66 4.89 3.48
C ILE A 44 15.46 4.67 1.97
N ARG A 45 14.64 3.70 1.58
CA ARG A 45 14.33 3.44 0.17
C ARG A 45 13.78 4.70 -0.53
N HIS A 46 12.81 5.39 0.08
CA HIS A 46 12.27 6.64 -0.45
C HIS A 46 13.34 7.72 -0.60
N GLN A 47 14.24 7.88 0.38
CA GLN A 47 15.36 8.81 0.30
C GLN A 47 16.31 8.47 -0.84
N LEU A 48 16.66 7.19 -1.03
CA LEU A 48 17.51 6.74 -2.14
C LEU A 48 16.90 7.07 -3.52
N TYR A 49 15.58 6.91 -3.70
CA TYR A 49 14.91 7.34 -4.93
C TYR A 49 14.84 8.86 -5.09
N ARG A 50 14.69 9.61 -3.99
CA ARG A 50 14.71 11.08 -4.01
C ARG A 50 16.09 11.63 -4.39
N LEU A 51 17.15 11.05 -3.83
CA LEU A 51 18.55 11.40 -4.11
C LEU A 51 19.01 10.94 -5.51
N GLY A 52 18.18 10.18 -6.24
CA GLY A 52 18.49 9.74 -7.60
C GLY A 52 19.51 8.59 -7.67
N ILE A 53 19.82 7.95 -6.54
CA ILE A 53 20.73 6.80 -6.47
C ILE A 53 20.15 5.60 -7.24
N PHE A 54 18.83 5.42 -7.18
CA PHE A 54 18.13 4.45 -8.03
C PHE A 54 17.74 5.08 -9.37
N ARG A 55 18.02 4.35 -10.47
CA ARG A 55 17.64 4.76 -11.83
C ARG A 55 16.11 4.88 -11.94
N LYS A 56 15.67 6.02 -12.48
CA LYS A 56 14.28 6.28 -12.87
C LYS A 56 14.17 6.09 -14.37
N ASN A 57 13.66 4.95 -14.81
CA ASN A 57 13.38 4.74 -16.23
C ASN A 57 12.12 5.52 -16.59
N ARG A 58 12.23 6.45 -17.55
CA ARG A 58 11.07 7.16 -18.10
C ARG A 58 10.75 6.59 -19.47
N LEU A 59 9.48 6.25 -19.66
CA LEU A 59 8.97 5.84 -20.97
C LEU A 59 8.68 7.10 -21.82
N PRO A 60 8.76 7.02 -23.16
CA PRO A 60 8.49 8.14 -24.06
C PRO A 60 6.99 8.52 -24.13
N VAL A 61 6.13 7.75 -23.47
CA VAL A 61 4.68 7.96 -23.39
C VAL A 61 4.26 8.38 -21.97
N PRO A 62 3.16 9.13 -21.80
CA PRO A 62 2.62 9.42 -20.48
C PRO A 62 2.20 8.13 -19.77
N VAL A 63 2.62 7.96 -18.51
CA VAL A 63 2.35 6.76 -17.70
C VAL A 63 1.60 7.16 -16.44
N ILE A 64 0.49 6.47 -16.18
CA ILE A 64 -0.31 6.62 -14.97
C ILE A 64 -0.17 5.34 -14.14
N SER A 65 0.31 5.46 -12.90
CA SER A 65 0.47 4.33 -11.99
C SER A 65 -0.69 4.29 -10.99
N VAL A 66 -1.49 3.23 -11.01
CA VAL A 66 -2.57 3.00 -10.03
C VAL A 66 -2.11 2.00 -8.98
N GLY A 67 -1.87 2.50 -7.76
CA GLY A 67 -1.39 1.74 -6.62
C GLY A 67 -2.33 1.81 -5.42
N ASN A 68 -2.02 1.05 -4.37
CA ASN A 68 -2.73 1.12 -3.10
C ASN A 68 -1.73 0.92 -1.95
N LEU A 69 -2.00 1.56 -0.81
CA LEU A 69 -1.15 1.52 0.38
C LEU A 69 -1.40 0.29 1.25
N THR A 70 -2.62 -0.26 1.19
CA THR A 70 -3.03 -1.39 2.02
C THR A 70 -2.95 -2.73 1.27
N TRP A 71 -2.73 -3.79 2.02
CA TRP A 71 -2.80 -5.16 1.53
C TRP A 71 -4.27 -5.58 1.41
N GLY A 72 -4.69 -6.11 0.26
CA GLY A 72 -6.06 -6.57 0.00
C GLY A 72 -6.68 -6.02 -1.28
N GLY A 73 -7.87 -6.53 -1.62
CA GLY A 73 -8.65 -6.16 -2.80
C GLY A 73 -9.29 -4.78 -2.69
N ASN A 74 -8.50 -3.71 -2.81
CA ASN A 74 -8.98 -2.33 -2.72
C ASN A 74 -9.41 -1.75 -4.07
N GLY A 75 -9.97 -2.60 -4.95
CA GLY A 75 -10.53 -2.13 -6.23
C GLY A 75 -9.52 -1.56 -7.23
N LYS A 76 -8.21 -1.85 -7.12
CA LYS A 76 -7.21 -1.40 -8.11
C LYS A 76 -7.58 -1.83 -9.52
N THR A 77 -7.99 -3.08 -9.70
CA THR A 77 -8.39 -3.63 -11.01
C THR A 77 -9.61 -2.93 -11.62
N PRO A 78 -10.76 -2.81 -10.91
CA PRO A 78 -11.90 -2.05 -11.46
C PRO A 78 -11.58 -0.57 -11.64
N MET A 79 -10.68 0.03 -10.84
CA MET A 79 -10.26 1.42 -11.07
C MET A 79 -9.41 1.58 -12.33
N VAL A 80 -8.51 0.64 -12.63
CA VAL A 80 -7.74 0.67 -13.89
C VAL A 80 -8.65 0.50 -15.10
N GLU A 81 -9.66 -0.36 -15.01
CA GLU A 81 -10.67 -0.53 -16.06
C GLU A 81 -11.52 0.73 -16.26
N PHE A 82 -11.97 1.36 -15.18
CA PHE A 82 -12.67 2.64 -15.27
C PHE A 82 -11.83 3.71 -15.97
N LEU A 83 -10.55 3.84 -15.61
CA LEU A 83 -9.65 4.79 -16.27
C LEU A 83 -9.45 4.46 -17.75
N SER A 84 -9.27 3.18 -18.11
CA SER A 84 -9.05 2.80 -19.50
C SER A 84 -10.26 3.09 -20.39
N LEU A 85 -11.48 3.01 -19.86
CA LEU A 85 -12.71 3.38 -20.57
C LEU A 85 -12.95 4.89 -20.62
N TRP A 86 -12.55 5.61 -19.57
CA TRP A 86 -12.76 7.06 -19.48
C TRP A 86 -11.80 7.85 -20.39
N PHE A 87 -10.52 7.48 -20.46
CA PHE A 87 -9.51 8.24 -21.21
C PHE A 87 -9.77 8.38 -22.73
N PRO A 88 -10.20 7.34 -23.47
CA PRO A 88 -10.53 7.47 -24.89
C PRO A 88 -11.71 8.42 -25.16
N SER A 89 -12.63 8.53 -24.20
CA SER A 89 -13.78 9.46 -24.30
C SER A 89 -13.35 10.92 -24.23
N PHE A 90 -12.21 11.19 -23.57
CA PHE A 90 -11.64 12.54 -23.42
C PHE A 90 -10.61 12.89 -24.52
N SER A 91 -9.96 11.88 -25.11
CA SER A 91 -8.86 12.03 -26.07
C SER A 91 -9.11 11.17 -27.30
N GLN A 92 -9.78 11.72 -28.32
CA GLN A 92 -9.97 11.05 -29.62
C GLN A 92 -8.59 10.85 -30.29
N GLY A 93 -8.06 9.62 -30.24
CA GLY A 93 -6.83 9.22 -30.94
C GLY A 93 -5.70 8.63 -30.08
N ALA A 94 -5.88 8.46 -28.75
CA ALA A 94 -4.85 7.85 -27.90
C ALA A 94 -4.99 6.32 -27.80
N THR A 95 -3.91 5.58 -28.13
CA THR A 95 -3.81 4.14 -27.86
C THR A 95 -3.41 3.91 -26.41
N LEU A 96 -4.30 3.30 -25.60
CA LEU A 96 -4.03 2.95 -24.20
C LEU A 96 -3.52 1.51 -24.09
N GLY A 97 -2.40 1.33 -23.39
CA GLY A 97 -1.89 0.01 -22.99
C GLY A 97 -1.99 -0.15 -21.48
N VAL A 98 -2.60 -1.23 -21.01
CA VAL A 98 -2.61 -1.61 -19.59
C VAL A 98 -1.49 -2.62 -19.34
N MET A 99 -0.48 -2.21 -18.59
CA MET A 99 0.56 -3.12 -18.08
C MET A 99 0.04 -3.78 -16.80
N LYS A 100 0.03 -5.11 -16.76
CA LYS A 100 -0.34 -5.92 -15.60
C LYS A 100 0.90 -6.45 -14.90
#